data_AF-E9H0R8-F1
#
_entry.id   AF-E9H0R8-F1
#
_cell.length_a   1.000
_cell.length_b   1.000
_cell.length_c   1.000
_cell.angle_alpha   90.00
_cell.angle_beta   90.00
_cell.angle_gamma   90.00
#
_symmetry.space_group_name_H-M   'P 1'
#
loop_
_entity.id
_entity.type
_entity.pdbx_description
1 polymer ?
#
loop_
_entity_poly.entity_id
_entity_poly.type
_entity_poly.pdbx_seq_one_letter_code
_entity_poly.pdbx_strand_id
1 'polypeptide(L)'
;AEITNNNLANPSVFIALISAPDHFKERNDIRETWLIHLKSVLEKNLLGMARFDFFLGQTRNDSIQKRIEEESQKHGDIVQIEMDDSYRNLTLKGIAVLNWVRQHCAKVDLVFKVDDDVYVNVHNLVHFVRSNYQSNNSVFGYVWSEPYPNRYKDSKYYIPLEEYPWRHYPNYVNGPAYFMHASVVIPLLAASQTIPFNPFEDVFLTGLCTEKASV
;
A
#
# COMPACT_ATOMS: atom_id res chain seq x y z
N ALA A 1 -43.09 13.33 -2.74
CA ALA A 1 -42.03 12.65 -1.97
C ALA A 1 -40.71 13.24 -2.44
N GLU A 2 -40.01 13.91 -1.53
CA GLU A 2 -38.77 14.64 -1.81
C GLU A 2 -37.73 13.70 -2.41
N ILE A 3 -37.22 14.07 -3.58
CA ILE A 3 -35.97 13.54 -4.10
C ILE A 3 -34.90 14.12 -3.19
N THR A 4 -34.49 13.36 -2.18
CA THR A 4 -33.27 13.65 -1.44
C THR A 4 -32.12 13.49 -2.43
N ASN A 5 -31.75 14.61 -3.08
CA ASN A 5 -30.42 14.84 -3.61
C ASN A 5 -29.45 14.78 -2.42
N ASN A 6 -29.15 13.56 -1.98
CA ASN A 6 -27.91 13.31 -1.27
C ASN A 6 -26.82 13.59 -2.30
N ASN A 7 -26.26 14.80 -2.27
CA ASN A 7 -24.89 15.03 -2.73
C ASN A 7 -23.98 14.15 -1.86
N LEU A 8 -23.96 12.85 -2.15
CA LEU A 8 -22.97 11.91 -1.64
C LEU A 8 -21.66 12.38 -2.27
N ALA A 9 -20.82 13.05 -1.47
CA ALA A 9 -19.45 13.32 -1.84
C ALA A 9 -18.86 12.01 -2.38
N ASN A 10 -18.37 12.03 -3.63
CA ASN A 10 -17.78 10.84 -4.18
C ASN A 10 -16.50 10.52 -3.38
N PRO A 11 -16.34 9.30 -2.87
CA PRO A 11 -15.20 8.97 -2.02
C PRO A 11 -13.90 8.95 -2.82
N SER A 12 -12.81 9.13 -2.09
CA SER A 12 -11.47 9.32 -2.59
C SER A 12 -10.53 8.21 -2.14
N VAL A 13 -9.54 7.91 -2.98
CA VAL A 13 -8.55 6.87 -2.72
C VAL A 13 -7.15 7.32 -3.10
N PHE A 14 -6.17 7.05 -2.25
CA PHE A 14 -4.76 7.11 -2.62
C PHE A 14 -4.26 5.70 -2.95
N ILE A 15 -3.69 5.49 -4.13
CA ILE A 15 -3.15 4.20 -4.55
C ILE A 15 -1.63 4.22 -4.40
N ALA A 16 -1.12 3.52 -3.40
CA ALA A 16 0.31 3.35 -3.19
C ALA A 16 0.81 2.14 -3.99
N LEU A 17 1.52 2.39 -5.09
CA LEU A 17 2.07 1.36 -5.95
C LEU A 17 3.47 0.99 -5.47
N ILE A 18 3.64 -0.21 -4.92
CA ILE A 18 4.94 -0.67 -4.43
C ILE A 18 5.72 -1.25 -5.60
N SER A 19 6.86 -0.64 -5.91
CA SER A 19 7.71 -1.04 -7.04
C SER A 19 9.19 -1.07 -6.64
N ALA A 20 10.06 -1.56 -7.53
CA ALA A 20 11.50 -1.61 -7.33
C ALA A 20 12.26 -0.79 -8.38
N PRO A 21 13.52 -0.38 -8.13
CA PRO A 21 14.22 0.58 -8.97
C PRO A 21 14.31 0.16 -10.45
N ASP A 22 14.51 -1.13 -10.71
CA ASP A 22 14.66 -1.72 -12.04
C ASP A 22 13.34 -2.18 -12.68
N HIS A 23 12.21 -2.09 -11.99
CA HIS A 23 10.88 -2.50 -12.47
C HIS A 23 10.23 -1.47 -13.44
N PHE A 24 11.01 -0.96 -14.40
CA PHE A 24 10.52 0.03 -15.36
C PHE A 24 9.38 -0.50 -16.23
N LYS A 25 9.42 -1.80 -16.55
CA LYS A 25 8.42 -2.42 -17.42
C LYS A 25 7.09 -2.54 -16.69
N GLU A 26 7.10 -3.00 -15.46
CA GLU A 26 5.95 -3.21 -14.58
C GLU A 26 5.21 -1.88 -14.36
N ARG A 27 5.96 -0.81 -14.05
CA ARG A 27 5.38 0.54 -13.93
C ARG A 27 4.74 1.01 -15.24
N ASN A 28 5.37 0.78 -16.39
CA ASN A 28 4.80 1.13 -17.69
C ASN A 28 3.57 0.29 -18.04
N ASP A 29 3.61 -1.02 -17.81
CA ASP A 29 2.47 -1.91 -18.02
C ASP A 29 1.26 -1.43 -17.19
N ILE A 30 1.48 -1.02 -15.94
CA ILE A 30 0.43 -0.47 -15.08
C ILE A 30 -0.15 0.84 -15.66
N ARG A 31 0.71 1.78 -16.09
CA ARG A 31 0.31 3.04 -16.73
C ARG A 31 -0.50 2.82 -18.01
N GLU A 32 -0.15 1.80 -18.78
CA GLU A 32 -0.74 1.46 -20.08
C GLU A 32 -1.92 0.50 -19.98
N THR A 33 -2.24 -0.01 -18.78
CA THR A 33 -3.37 -0.92 -18.57
C THR A 33 -4.40 -0.33 -17.62
N TRP A 34 -4.45 -0.78 -16.36
CA TRP A 34 -5.56 -0.48 -15.48
C TRP A 34 -5.57 0.98 -15.00
N LEU A 35 -4.46 1.72 -15.04
CA LEU A 35 -4.48 3.16 -14.80
C LEU A 35 -5.22 3.95 -15.91
N ILE A 36 -5.30 3.43 -17.14
CA ILE A 36 -6.15 4.02 -18.18
C ILE A 36 -7.63 3.92 -17.78
N HIS A 37 -8.03 2.77 -17.24
CA HIS A 37 -9.39 2.57 -16.74
C HIS A 37 -9.69 3.45 -15.52
N LEU A 38 -8.69 3.70 -14.66
CA LEU A 38 -8.83 4.61 -13.53
C LEU A 38 -9.15 6.05 -13.98
N LYS A 39 -8.49 6.53 -15.04
CA LYS A 39 -8.81 7.84 -15.64
C LYS A 39 -10.26 7.90 -16.14
N SER A 40 -10.73 6.85 -16.82
CA SER A 40 -12.10 6.79 -17.33
C SER A 40 -13.17 6.85 -16.21
N VAL A 41 -12.93 6.21 -15.06
CA VAL A 41 -13.89 6.26 -13.94
C VAL A 41 -13.89 7.60 -13.20
N LEU A 42 -12.76 8.33 -13.20
CA LEU A 42 -12.67 9.70 -12.70
C LEU A 42 -13.42 10.68 -13.60
N GLU A 43 -13.25 10.59 -14.93
CA GLU A 43 -13.97 11.42 -15.90
C GLU A 43 -15.50 11.23 -15.82
N LYS A 44 -15.94 10.01 -15.47
CA LYS A 44 -17.34 9.67 -15.26
C LYS A 44 -17.86 10.02 -13.86
N ASN A 45 -17.06 10.67 -13.01
CA ASN A 45 -17.41 11.01 -11.62
C ASN A 45 -17.87 9.80 -10.79
N LEU A 46 -17.31 8.61 -11.03
CA LEU A 46 -17.62 7.42 -10.24
C LEU A 46 -16.80 7.34 -8.93
N LEU A 47 -15.65 8.02 -8.92
CA LEU A 47 -14.80 8.31 -7.76
C LEU A 47 -14.58 9.82 -7.67
N GLY A 48 -14.41 10.35 -6.46
CA GLY A 48 -14.26 11.80 -6.26
C GLY A 48 -12.84 12.26 -6.55
N MET A 49 -11.87 11.48 -6.09
CA MET A 49 -10.46 11.71 -6.35
C MET A 49 -9.71 10.39 -6.27
N ALA A 50 -8.87 10.10 -7.25
CA ALA A 50 -7.88 9.04 -7.15
C ALA A 50 -6.52 9.62 -7.51
N ARG A 51 -5.58 9.51 -6.59
CA ARG A 51 -4.15 9.80 -6.82
C ARG A 51 -3.39 8.50 -6.67
N PHE A 52 -2.35 8.32 -7.47
CA PHE A 52 -1.43 7.21 -7.32
C PHE A 52 0.01 7.74 -7.38
N ASP A 53 0.91 7.05 -6.70
CA ASP A 53 2.35 7.27 -6.81
C ASP A 53 3.04 5.89 -6.70
N PHE A 54 4.10 5.68 -7.50
CA PHE A 54 5.01 4.54 -7.40
C PHE A 54 6.06 4.81 -6.32
N PHE A 55 6.19 3.90 -5.37
CA PHE A 55 7.15 3.99 -4.27
C PHE A 55 8.33 3.06 -4.51
N LEU A 56 9.52 3.67 -4.60
CA LEU A 56 10.79 3.00 -4.84
C LEU A 56 11.73 3.26 -3.67
N GLY A 57 12.66 2.33 -3.40
CA GLY A 57 13.86 2.62 -2.62
C GLY A 57 14.99 3.16 -3.51
N GLN A 58 16.17 3.28 -2.92
CA GLN A 58 17.40 3.63 -3.60
C GLN A 58 18.04 2.42 -4.28
N THR A 59 18.79 2.70 -5.33
CA THR A 59 19.68 1.75 -6.00
C THR A 59 21.10 2.27 -5.98
N ARG A 60 22.08 1.37 -5.86
CA ARG A 60 23.50 1.71 -5.96
C ARG A 60 24.00 1.71 -7.41
N ASN A 61 23.12 1.43 -8.36
CA ASN A 61 23.45 1.41 -9.78
C ASN A 61 23.10 2.76 -10.40
N ASP A 62 24.13 3.58 -10.66
CA ASP A 62 23.99 4.92 -11.24
C ASP A 62 23.22 4.93 -12.57
N SER A 63 23.34 3.87 -13.38
CA SER A 63 22.60 3.77 -14.64
C SER A 63 21.10 3.56 -14.43
N ILE A 64 20.73 2.80 -13.39
CA ILE A 64 19.32 2.62 -13.00
C ILE A 64 18.81 3.92 -12.37
N GLN A 65 19.59 4.55 -11.48
CA GLN A 65 19.21 5.82 -10.84
C GLN A 65 18.96 6.92 -11.87
N LYS A 66 19.85 7.09 -12.86
CA LYS A 66 19.66 8.05 -13.95
C LYS A 66 18.36 7.80 -14.72
N ARG A 67 18.05 6.53 -15.01
CA ARG A 67 16.79 6.16 -15.70
C ARG A 67 15.56 6.45 -14.85
N ILE A 68 15.64 6.28 -13.52
CA ILE A 68 14.56 6.65 -12.59
C ILE A 68 14.35 8.16 -12.60
N GLU A 69 15.42 8.96 -12.62
CA GLU A 69 15.32 10.42 -12.71
C GLU A 69 14.66 10.87 -14.02
N GLU A 70 15.04 10.27 -15.15
CA GLU A 70 14.41 10.50 -16.46
C GLU A 70 12.92 10.09 -16.45
N GLU A 71 12.60 8.93 -15.87
CA GLU A 71 11.22 8.46 -15.73
C GLU A 71 10.38 9.39 -14.83
N SER A 72 10.94 9.81 -13.69
CA SER A 72 10.29 10.71 -12.74
C SER A 72 10.03 12.08 -13.37
N GLN A 73 10.99 12.65 -14.11
CA GLN A 73 10.80 13.89 -14.86
C GLN A 73 9.70 13.77 -15.92
N LYS A 74 9.59 12.61 -16.57
CA LYS A 74 8.60 12.36 -17.62
C LYS A 74 7.18 12.15 -17.07
N HIS A 75 7.04 11.41 -15.98
CA HIS A 75 5.75 10.93 -15.50
C HIS A 75 5.24 11.63 -14.24
N GLY A 76 6.14 12.15 -13.39
CA GLY A 76 5.79 12.88 -12.17
C GLY A 76 5.07 12.03 -11.11
N ASP A 77 5.14 10.71 -11.20
CA ASP A 77 4.39 9.74 -10.39
C ASP A 77 5.31 8.82 -9.57
N ILE A 78 6.57 9.23 -9.32
CA ILE A 78 7.56 8.46 -8.56
C ILE A 78 7.89 9.17 -7.25
N VAL A 79 7.81 8.41 -6.15
CA VAL A 79 8.31 8.77 -4.83
C VAL A 79 9.46 7.83 -4.49
N GLN A 80 10.67 8.38 -4.39
CA GLN A 80 11.85 7.62 -4.00
C GLN A 80 12.16 7.82 -2.51
N ILE A 81 12.21 6.72 -1.77
CA ILE A 81 12.45 6.70 -0.33
C ILE A 81 13.93 6.44 -0.10
N GLU A 82 14.53 7.18 0.84
CA GLU A 82 15.93 7.04 1.26
C GLU A 82 16.13 5.75 2.08
N MET A 83 16.16 4.62 1.39
CA MET A 83 16.41 3.29 1.94
C MET A 83 16.92 2.34 0.84
N ASP A 84 17.78 1.38 1.19
CA ASP A 84 18.16 0.31 0.26
C ASP A 84 16.92 -0.53 -0.11
N ASP A 85 16.63 -0.66 -1.41
CA ASP A 85 15.47 -1.42 -1.87
C ASP A 85 15.76 -2.93 -1.82
N SER A 86 15.18 -3.59 -0.83
CA SER A 86 15.29 -5.04 -0.66
C SER A 86 14.01 -5.61 -0.08
N TYR A 87 13.75 -6.89 -0.32
CA TYR A 87 12.55 -7.57 0.15
C TYR A 87 12.35 -7.42 1.68
N ARG A 88 13.42 -7.54 2.47
CA ARG A 88 13.36 -7.41 3.93
C ARG A 88 13.16 -5.97 4.42
N ASN A 89 13.39 -4.98 3.56
CA ASN A 89 13.14 -3.58 3.85
C ASN A 89 11.76 -3.12 3.36
N LEU A 90 10.92 -3.99 2.79
CA LEU A 90 9.56 -3.63 2.40
C LEU A 90 8.77 -3.04 3.57
N THR A 91 9.01 -3.49 4.80
CA THR A 91 8.41 -2.89 6.00
C THR A 91 8.77 -1.41 6.13
N LEU A 92 10.03 -1.03 5.92
CA LEU A 92 10.45 0.37 5.93
C LEU A 92 9.77 1.17 4.82
N LYS A 93 9.65 0.57 3.63
CA LYS A 93 8.94 1.16 2.49
C LYS A 93 7.46 1.38 2.80
N GLY A 94 6.79 0.41 3.42
CA GLY A 94 5.40 0.54 3.87
C GLY A 94 5.21 1.63 4.93
N ILE A 95 6.10 1.73 5.91
CA ILE A 95 6.09 2.82 6.90
C ILE A 95 6.30 4.19 6.21
N ALA A 96 7.19 4.26 5.22
CA ALA A 96 7.42 5.48 4.45
C ALA A 96 6.19 5.88 3.61
N VAL A 97 5.48 4.91 3.03
CA VAL A 97 4.18 5.14 2.35
C VAL A 97 3.17 5.75 3.32
N LEU A 98 3.01 5.19 4.53
CA LEU A 98 2.09 5.75 5.53
C LEU A 98 2.49 7.18 5.93
N ASN A 99 3.79 7.45 6.11
CA ASN A 99 4.29 8.79 6.37
C ASN A 99 4.03 9.76 5.21
N TRP A 100 4.17 9.30 3.96
CA TRP A 100 3.87 10.09 2.77
C TRP A 100 2.39 10.46 2.70
N VAL A 101 1.51 9.49 2.90
CA VAL A 101 0.05 9.70 2.96
C VAL A 101 -0.30 10.70 4.05
N ARG A 102 0.25 10.55 5.26
CA ARG A 102 0.02 11.50 6.38
C ARG A 102 0.37 12.94 5.99
N GLN A 103 1.45 13.14 5.24
CA GLN A 103 1.97 14.47 4.90
C GLN A 103 1.30 15.09 3.67
N HIS A 104 0.95 14.27 2.67
CA HIS A 104 0.53 14.75 1.35
C HIS A 104 -0.94 14.45 1.02
N CYS A 105 -1.63 13.65 1.83
CA CYS A 105 -2.97 13.13 1.54
C CYS A 105 -3.93 13.29 2.72
N ALA A 106 -3.99 14.50 3.31
CA ALA A 106 -4.81 14.78 4.50
C ALA A 106 -6.34 14.59 4.34
N LYS A 107 -6.84 14.28 3.14
CA LYS A 107 -8.28 14.22 2.81
C LYS A 107 -8.69 12.97 2.02
N VAL A 108 -7.85 11.95 1.97
CA VAL A 108 -8.25 10.69 1.30
C VAL A 108 -9.07 9.83 2.25
N ASP A 109 -10.10 9.16 1.73
CA ASP A 109 -10.94 8.28 2.55
C ASP A 109 -10.27 6.91 2.74
N LEU A 110 -9.73 6.35 1.65
CA LEU A 110 -9.02 5.08 1.66
C LEU A 110 -7.59 5.20 1.09
N VAL A 111 -6.71 4.36 1.59
CA VAL A 111 -5.39 4.08 1.01
C VAL A 111 -5.44 2.66 0.45
N PHE A 112 -5.07 2.49 -0.81
CA PHE A 112 -4.97 1.19 -1.46
C PHE A 112 -3.51 0.90 -1.76
N LYS A 113 -2.92 -0.03 -1.02
CA LYS A 113 -1.56 -0.53 -1.29
C LYS A 113 -1.67 -1.68 -2.29
N VAL A 114 -0.85 -1.64 -3.33
CA VAL A 114 -0.80 -2.71 -4.34
C VAL A 114 0.62 -2.85 -4.92
N ASP A 115 1.05 -4.08 -5.12
CA ASP A 115 2.35 -4.40 -5.73
C ASP A 115 2.32 -4.21 -7.25
N ASP A 116 3.48 -3.97 -7.85
CA ASP A 116 3.60 -3.67 -9.29
C ASP A 116 3.43 -4.89 -10.22
N ASP A 117 3.30 -6.09 -9.66
CA ASP A 117 2.99 -7.34 -10.36
C ASP A 117 1.49 -7.73 -10.27
N VAL A 118 0.63 -6.81 -9.80
CA VAL A 118 -0.82 -7.04 -9.63
C VAL A 118 -1.64 -6.30 -10.68
N TYR A 119 -2.64 -7.00 -11.25
CA TYR A 119 -3.68 -6.38 -12.06
C TYR A 119 -4.89 -5.97 -11.21
N VAL A 120 -5.33 -4.72 -11.35
CA VAL A 120 -6.48 -4.18 -10.61
C VAL A 120 -7.70 -4.07 -11.51
N ASN A 121 -8.79 -4.76 -11.14
CA ASN A 121 -10.10 -4.49 -11.74
C ASN A 121 -10.66 -3.16 -11.19
N VAL A 122 -10.55 -2.09 -11.98
CA VAL A 122 -10.94 -0.74 -11.57
C VAL A 122 -12.43 -0.62 -11.21
N HIS A 123 -13.32 -1.37 -11.85
CA HIS A 123 -14.75 -1.33 -11.49
C HIS A 123 -14.98 -1.89 -10.07
N ASN A 124 -14.27 -2.96 -9.72
CA ASN A 124 -14.33 -3.53 -8.38
C ASN A 124 -13.69 -2.58 -7.36
N LEU A 125 -12.57 -1.92 -7.72
CA LEU A 125 -11.96 -0.89 -6.87
C LEU A 125 -12.95 0.24 -6.57
N VAL A 126 -13.61 0.79 -7.60
CA VAL A 126 -14.62 1.85 -7.43
C VAL A 126 -15.75 1.38 -6.53
N HIS A 127 -16.30 0.19 -6.79
CA HIS A 127 -17.36 -0.38 -5.97
C HIS A 127 -16.93 -0.54 -4.52
N PHE A 128 -15.72 -1.07 -4.29
CA PHE A 128 -15.18 -1.28 -2.96
C PHE A 128 -15.02 0.03 -2.19
N VAL A 129 -14.43 1.06 -2.81
CA VAL A 129 -14.24 2.38 -2.21
C VAL A 129 -15.59 2.99 -1.83
N ARG A 130 -16.59 2.95 -2.72
CA ARG A 130 -17.93 3.48 -2.46
C ARG A 130 -18.68 2.77 -1.34
N SER A 131 -18.42 1.48 -1.15
CA SER A 131 -19.07 0.68 -0.11
C SER A 131 -18.41 0.80 1.27
N ASN A 132 -17.12 1.18 1.34
CA ASN A 132 -16.33 1.08 2.57
C ASN A 132 -15.68 2.40 3.04
N TYR A 133 -15.88 3.52 2.34
CA TYR A 133 -15.27 4.81 2.73
C TYR A 133 -15.71 5.34 4.11
N GLN A 134 -16.79 4.80 4.70
CA GLN A 134 -17.26 5.16 6.04
C GLN A 134 -16.84 4.16 7.13
N SER A 135 -16.20 3.06 6.72
CA SER A 135 -15.75 2.00 7.61
C SER A 135 -14.44 2.43 8.27
N ASN A 136 -14.55 3.38 9.20
CA ASN A 136 -13.45 3.87 10.01
C ASN A 136 -12.78 2.73 10.77
N ASN A 137 -11.50 2.91 11.10
CA ASN A 137 -10.73 1.98 11.91
C ASN A 137 -10.73 0.57 11.30
N SER A 138 -10.37 0.45 10.02
CA SER A 138 -10.41 -0.84 9.31
C SER A 138 -9.30 -0.97 8.29
N VAL A 139 -8.83 -2.21 8.13
CA VAL A 139 -7.94 -2.68 7.07
C VAL A 139 -8.64 -3.84 6.36
N PHE A 140 -8.59 -3.88 5.04
CA PHE A 140 -9.35 -4.82 4.23
C PHE A 140 -8.48 -5.56 3.23
N GLY A 141 -8.78 -6.84 3.04
CA GLY A 141 -8.21 -7.69 2.00
C GLY A 141 -8.38 -9.16 2.36
N TYR A 142 -7.57 -10.03 1.77
CA TYR A 142 -7.58 -11.45 2.12
C TYR A 142 -6.82 -11.67 3.43
N VAL A 143 -7.49 -12.16 4.47
CA VAL A 143 -6.91 -12.34 5.80
C VAL A 143 -6.30 -13.74 5.94
N TRP A 144 -5.02 -13.80 6.26
CA TRP A 144 -4.39 -15.02 6.76
C TRP A 144 -4.73 -15.19 8.25
N SER A 145 -5.35 -16.31 8.59
CA SER A 145 -5.76 -16.63 9.97
C SER A 145 -4.76 -17.57 10.65
N GLU A 146 -4.28 -17.17 11.82
CA GLU A 146 -3.27 -17.87 12.64
C GLU A 146 -2.02 -18.39 11.89
N PRO A 147 -1.40 -17.59 10.99
CA PRO A 147 -0.31 -18.08 10.15
C PRO A 147 0.97 -18.36 10.95
N TYR A 148 1.73 -19.35 10.49
CA TYR A 148 3.00 -19.73 11.11
C TYR A 148 4.18 -19.01 10.45
N PRO A 149 5.15 -18.48 11.23
CA PRO A 149 6.40 -17.98 10.69
C PRO A 149 7.18 -19.10 9.99
N ASN A 150 7.71 -18.85 8.80
CA ASN A 150 8.46 -19.85 8.06
C ASN A 150 9.86 -20.03 8.68
N ARG A 151 10.16 -21.25 9.14
CA ARG A 151 11.43 -21.61 9.79
C ARG A 151 12.40 -22.37 8.87
N TYR A 152 12.04 -22.54 7.60
CA TYR A 152 12.89 -23.20 6.61
C TYR A 152 13.92 -22.22 6.04
N LYS A 153 15.21 -22.45 6.29
CA LYS A 153 16.31 -21.51 6.00
C LYS A 153 16.44 -21.13 4.52
N ASP A 154 16.07 -22.00 3.60
CA ASP A 154 16.18 -21.72 2.16
C ASP A 154 14.93 -21.01 1.62
N SER A 155 13.94 -20.74 2.48
CA SER A 155 12.77 -19.95 2.07
C SER A 155 13.08 -18.47 2.07
N LYS A 156 12.62 -17.74 1.05
CA LYS A 156 12.63 -16.27 1.04
C LYS A 156 11.85 -15.64 2.21
N TYR A 157 10.95 -16.42 2.83
CA TYR A 157 10.16 -16.01 3.98
C TYR A 157 10.75 -16.49 5.31
N TYR A 158 11.99 -17.00 5.33
CA TYR A 158 12.63 -17.48 6.54
C TYR A 158 12.76 -16.36 7.59
N ILE A 159 12.37 -16.68 8.82
CA ILE A 159 12.63 -15.85 9.99
C ILE A 159 13.12 -16.72 11.16
N PRO A 160 14.26 -16.39 11.77
CA PRO A 160 14.80 -17.13 12.91
C PRO A 160 14.00 -16.84 14.20
N LEU A 161 14.12 -17.71 15.22
CA LEU A 161 13.42 -17.55 16.50
C LEU A 161 13.91 -16.32 17.27
N GLU A 162 15.16 -15.95 17.07
CA GLU A 162 15.80 -14.77 17.65
C GLU A 162 15.17 -13.48 17.14
N GLU A 163 14.70 -13.44 15.88
CA GLU A 163 13.99 -12.29 15.31
C GLU A 163 12.48 -12.32 15.63
N TYR A 164 11.87 -13.50 15.68
CA TYR A 164 10.46 -13.66 16.03
C TYR A 164 10.25 -14.91 16.88
N PRO A 165 10.18 -14.80 18.22
CA PRO A 165 10.13 -15.96 19.12
C PRO A 165 8.73 -16.59 19.23
N TRP A 166 7.69 -15.92 18.77
CA TRP A 166 6.32 -16.42 18.87
C TRP A 166 6.03 -17.51 17.84
N ARG A 167 5.08 -18.40 18.20
CA ARG A 167 4.68 -19.55 17.39
C ARG A 167 3.84 -19.16 16.18
N HIS A 168 3.00 -18.14 16.32
CA HIS A 168 2.10 -17.65 15.29
C HIS A 168 2.32 -16.15 15.10
N TYR A 169 2.12 -15.69 13.87
CA TYR A 169 1.84 -14.28 13.61
C TYR A 169 0.40 -13.95 14.03
N PRO A 170 0.08 -12.68 14.31
CA PRO A 170 -1.31 -12.24 14.35
C PRO A 170 -1.97 -12.44 12.97
N ASN A 171 -3.29 -12.38 12.94
CA ASN A 171 -4.01 -12.31 11.66
C ASN A 171 -3.53 -11.07 10.90
N TYR A 172 -3.22 -11.23 9.62
CA TYR A 172 -2.74 -10.14 8.77
C TYR A 172 -3.36 -10.25 7.37
N VAL A 173 -3.34 -9.14 6.64
CA VAL A 173 -3.90 -9.06 5.29
C VAL A 173 -2.81 -9.36 4.26
N ASN A 174 -3.13 -10.20 3.28
CA ASN A 174 -2.20 -10.66 2.26
C ASN A 174 -1.51 -9.51 1.50
N GLY A 175 -0.18 -9.58 1.41
CA GLY A 175 0.68 -8.50 0.91
C GLY A 175 0.37 -7.90 -0.47
N PRO A 176 0.05 -8.67 -1.53
CA PRO A 176 -0.01 -8.11 -2.88
C PRO A 176 -0.98 -6.95 -3.08
N ALA A 177 -2.08 -6.92 -2.33
CA ALA A 177 -3.03 -5.81 -2.35
C ALA A 177 -3.91 -5.76 -1.10
N TYR A 178 -4.04 -4.58 -0.51
CA TYR A 178 -4.96 -4.35 0.61
C TYR A 178 -5.40 -2.88 0.69
N PHE A 179 -6.57 -2.64 1.29
CA PHE A 179 -7.08 -1.30 1.59
C PHE A 179 -6.90 -0.98 3.07
N MET A 180 -6.69 0.29 3.37
CA MET A 180 -6.71 0.85 4.72
C MET A 180 -7.64 2.04 4.71
N HIS A 181 -8.51 2.15 5.71
CA HIS A 181 -9.20 3.40 5.96
C HIS A 181 -8.19 4.46 6.44
N ALA A 182 -8.26 5.70 5.94
CA ALA A 182 -7.25 6.71 6.25
C ALA A 182 -7.10 7.00 7.76
N SER A 183 -8.16 6.76 8.54
CA SER A 183 -8.11 6.87 10.01
C SER A 183 -7.09 5.96 10.69
N VAL A 184 -6.64 4.88 10.04
CA VAL A 184 -5.68 3.92 10.62
C VAL A 184 -4.23 4.34 10.38
N VAL A 185 -3.96 5.27 9.45
CA VAL A 185 -2.60 5.68 9.08
C VAL A 185 -1.80 6.19 10.28
N ILE A 186 -2.39 7.10 11.08
CA ILE A 186 -1.71 7.66 12.26
C ILE A 186 -1.55 6.59 13.36
N PRO A 187 -2.58 5.82 13.74
CA PRO A 187 -2.44 4.70 14.69
C PRO A 187 -1.36 3.69 14.29
N LEU A 188 -1.29 3.27 13.03
CA LEU A 188 -0.27 2.32 12.56
C LEU A 188 1.14 2.94 12.59
N LEU A 189 1.28 4.22 12.22
CA LEU A 189 2.56 4.94 12.36
C LEU A 189 2.99 5.02 13.84
N ALA A 190 2.08 5.28 14.77
CA ALA A 190 2.39 5.30 16.19
C ALA A 190 2.78 3.90 16.70
N ALA A 191 2.04 2.86 16.29
CA ALA A 191 2.34 1.47 16.65
C ALA A 191 3.74 1.04 16.16
N SER A 192 4.08 1.34 14.91
CA SER A 192 5.37 0.98 14.29
C SER A 192 6.59 1.56 15.01
N GLN A 193 6.43 2.63 15.78
CA GLN A 193 7.50 3.22 16.60
C GLN A 193 7.72 2.50 17.94
N THR A 194 6.82 1.58 18.33
CA THR A 194 6.80 0.98 19.67
C THR A 194 6.93 -0.53 19.69
N ILE A 195 6.86 -1.19 18.53
CA ILE A 195 6.98 -2.64 18.40
C ILE A 195 8.29 -3.04 17.71
N PRO A 196 8.86 -4.22 18.01
CA PRO A 196 10.05 -4.72 17.32
C PRO A 196 9.81 -4.86 15.82
N PHE A 197 10.79 -4.45 15.02
CA PHE A 197 10.75 -4.55 13.56
C PHE A 197 10.55 -6.00 13.09
N ASN A 198 9.68 -6.20 12.11
CA ASN A 198 9.53 -7.45 11.37
C ASN A 198 9.77 -7.18 9.87
N PRO A 199 10.55 -8.01 9.16
CA PRO A 199 10.93 -7.77 7.77
C PRO A 199 9.79 -8.01 6.75
N PHE A 200 8.68 -8.61 7.16
CA PHE A 200 7.53 -8.86 6.31
C PHE A 200 6.50 -7.76 6.53
N GLU A 201 6.35 -6.91 5.52
CA GLU A 201 5.57 -5.68 5.56
C GLU A 201 4.09 -5.91 5.93
N ASP A 202 3.49 -6.94 5.34
CA ASP A 202 2.10 -7.32 5.58
C ASP A 202 1.87 -7.81 7.01
N VAL A 203 2.74 -8.70 7.51
CA VAL A 203 2.75 -9.14 8.91
C VAL A 203 2.94 -7.96 9.85
N PHE A 204 3.87 -7.05 9.54
CA PHE A 204 4.21 -5.93 10.42
C PHE A 204 3.10 -4.88 10.47
N LEU A 205 2.66 -4.36 9.34
CA LEU A 205 1.70 -3.25 9.28
C LEU A 205 0.26 -3.70 9.49
N THR A 206 -0.15 -4.81 8.86
CA THR A 206 -1.56 -5.25 8.87
C THR A 206 -1.86 -6.33 9.92
N GLY A 207 -0.84 -6.81 10.62
CA GLY A 207 -0.97 -7.73 11.76
C GLY A 207 -0.48 -7.13 13.07
N LEU A 208 0.84 -6.94 13.23
CA LEU A 208 1.42 -6.50 14.50
C LEU A 208 1.02 -5.06 14.87
N CYS A 209 1.06 -4.14 13.91
CA CYS A 209 0.70 -2.74 14.14
C CYS A 209 -0.81 -2.57 14.34
N THR A 210 -1.65 -3.30 13.60
CA THR A 210 -3.13 -3.27 13.76
C THR A 210 -3.53 -3.81 15.13
N GLU A 211 -2.98 -4.95 15.55
CA GLU A 211 -3.21 -5.51 16.89
C GLU A 211 -2.78 -4.52 17.98
N LYS A 212 -1.59 -3.93 17.85
CA LYS A 212 -1.09 -2.91 18.78
C LYS A 212 -1.97 -1.66 18.82
N ALA A 213 -2.49 -1.23 17.68
CA ALA A 213 -3.32 -0.04 17.53
C ALA A 213 -4.81 -0.28 17.85
N SER A 214 -5.23 -1.53 18.06
CA SER A 214 -6.64 -1.92 18.22
C SER A 214 -7.51 -1.49 17.04
N VAL A 215 -6.99 -1.74 15.83
CA VAL A 215 -7.63 -1.50 14.53
C VAL A 215 -8.26 -2.77 14.00
#